data_AF-A0A7C3G7T7-F1
#
_entry.id   AF-A0A7C3G7T7-F1
#
_cell.length_a   1.000
_cell.length_b   1.000
_cell.length_c   1.000
_cell.angle_alpha   90.00
_cell.angle_beta   90.00
_cell.angle_gamma   90.00
#
_symmetry.space_group_name_H-M   'P 1'
#
loop_
_entity.id
_entity.type
_entity.pdbx_description
1 polymer ?
#
loop_
_entity_poly.entity_id
_entity_poly.type
_entity_poly.pdbx_seq_one_letter_code
_entity_poly.pdbx_strand_id
1 'polypeptide(L)'
;MDLKTYARLRARFPGLEAERRLAWALLVLVWAGGLGLGTSLGVMLLHLGGTPLHALLALAAGGGAALWLSPAVRYPYQRRFKRELVKPLLEGQFENVAYAPLGSVGPLEVEASLLFESFPPEAFQGEDLVTGWVQGVSVKFSEVRIGPRIREKRRLGRRR
;
A
#
# COMPACT_ATOMS: atom_id res chain seq x y z
N MET A 1 26.10 -7.22 11.93
CA MET A 1 25.12 -6.55 12.81
C MET A 1 25.60 -6.67 14.26
N ASP A 2 25.84 -5.55 14.94
CA ASP A 2 26.27 -5.54 16.35
C ASP A 2 25.17 -6.10 17.28
N LEU A 3 25.58 -6.87 18.30
CA LEU A 3 24.72 -7.40 19.36
C LEU A 3 23.89 -6.30 20.05
N LYS A 4 24.44 -5.09 20.20
CA LYS A 4 23.71 -3.96 20.77
C LYS A 4 22.56 -3.49 19.87
N THR A 5 22.75 -3.51 18.55
CA THR A 5 21.70 -3.16 17.59
C THR A 5 20.63 -4.24 17.56
N TYR A 6 21.02 -5.51 17.57
CA TYR A 6 20.09 -6.64 17.70
C TYR A 6 19.23 -6.53 18.96
N ALA A 7 19.85 -6.30 20.13
CA ALA A 7 19.14 -6.21 21.41
C ALA A 7 18.14 -5.05 21.44
N ARG A 8 18.52 -3.88 20.90
CA ARG A 8 17.63 -2.71 20.78
C ARG A 8 16.43 -3.01 19.88
N LEU A 9 16.64 -3.69 18.75
CA LEU A 9 15.56 -4.10 17.86
C LEU A 9 14.66 -5.13 18.53
N ARG A 10 15.25 -6.15 19.17
CA ARG A 10 14.55 -7.20 19.91
C ARG A 10 13.56 -6.62 20.93
N ALA A 11 13.96 -5.58 21.65
CA ALA A 11 13.13 -4.91 22.64
C ALA A 11 11.92 -4.17 22.03
N ARG A 12 11.96 -3.79 20.75
CA ARG A 12 10.86 -3.08 20.06
C ARG A 12 9.81 -4.00 19.45
N PHE A 13 10.14 -5.27 19.18
CA PHE A 13 9.20 -6.21 18.56
C PHE A 13 7.87 -6.38 19.32
N PRO A 14 7.84 -6.48 20.67
CA PRO A 14 6.57 -6.62 21.39
C PRO A 14 5.62 -5.44 21.14
N GLY A 15 6.16 -4.21 21.08
CA GLY A 15 5.37 -3.01 20.79
C GLY A 15 4.80 -3.01 19.37
N LEU A 16 5.64 -3.31 18.38
CA LEU A 16 5.21 -3.41 16.98
C LEU A 16 4.19 -4.54 16.75
N GLU A 17 4.32 -5.66 17.47
CA GLU A 17 3.38 -6.77 17.40
C GLU A 17 2.02 -6.40 17.99
N ALA A 18 1.99 -5.69 19.13
CA ALA A 18 0.76 -5.18 19.72
C ALA A 18 0.07 -4.17 18.78
N GLU A 19 0.84 -3.26 18.17
CA GLU A 19 0.32 -2.30 17.20
C GLU A 19 -0.20 -2.99 15.93
N ARG A 20 0.47 -4.05 15.46
CA ARG A 20 -0.01 -4.87 14.35
C ARG A 20 -1.36 -5.48 14.66
N ARG A 21 -1.52 -6.07 15.84
CA ARG A 21 -2.79 -6.66 16.30
C ARG A 21 -3.89 -5.62 16.43
N LEU A 22 -3.57 -4.45 16.97
CA LEU A 22 -4.50 -3.32 17.03
C LEU A 22 -4.93 -2.86 15.63
N ALA A 23 -4.00 -2.70 14.69
CA ALA A 23 -4.32 -2.33 13.32
C ALA A 23 -5.21 -3.38 12.63
N TRP A 24 -4.96 -4.67 12.86
CA TRP A 24 -5.83 -5.75 12.38
C TRP A 24 -7.22 -5.72 13.03
N ALA A 25 -7.30 -5.54 14.36
CA ALA A 25 -8.57 -5.43 15.06
C ALA A 25 -9.39 -4.24 14.56
N LEU A 26 -8.77 -3.08 14.39
CA LEU A 26 -9.40 -1.89 13.81
C LEU A 26 -9.85 -2.12 12.37
N LEU A 27 -9.05 -2.81 11.55
CA LEU A 27 -9.45 -3.14 10.19
C LEU A 27 -10.67 -4.05 10.18
N VAL A 28 -10.70 -5.09 11.03
CA VAL A 28 -11.87 -5.97 11.20
C VAL A 28 -13.08 -5.16 11.65
N LEU A 29 -12.93 -4.23 12.59
CA LEU A 29 -14.02 -3.36 13.05
C LEU A 29 -14.54 -2.44 11.95
N VAL A 30 -13.66 -1.86 11.12
CA VAL A 30 -14.06 -1.03 9.97
C VAL A 30 -14.88 -1.85 8.97
N TRP A 31 -14.45 -3.07 8.66
CA TRP A 31 -15.18 -3.96 7.76
C TRP A 31 -16.49 -4.45 8.34
N ALA A 32 -16.50 -4.90 9.59
CA ALA A 32 -17.70 -5.34 10.28
C ALA A 32 -18.72 -4.20 10.41
N GLY A 33 -18.26 -2.99 10.74
CA GLY A 33 -19.10 -1.80 10.80
C GLY A 33 -19.66 -1.39 9.44
N GLY A 34 -18.81 -1.31 8.40
CA GLY A 34 -19.24 -0.95 7.05
C GLY A 34 -20.25 -1.94 6.47
N LEU A 35 -19.98 -3.24 6.58
CA LEU A 35 -20.90 -4.29 6.13
C LEU A 35 -22.17 -4.35 7.00
N GLY A 36 -22.04 -4.19 8.32
CA GLY A 36 -23.17 -4.16 9.26
C GLY A 36 -24.13 -3.00 8.98
N LEU A 37 -23.60 -1.80 8.72
CA LEU A 37 -24.40 -0.64 8.33
C LEU A 37 -25.03 -0.82 6.95
N GLY A 38 -24.27 -1.31 5.97
CA GLY A 38 -24.78 -1.56 4.62
C GLY A 38 -25.91 -2.61 4.58
N THR A 39 -25.74 -3.71 5.33
CA THR A 39 -26.79 -4.74 5.49
C THR A 39 -28.01 -4.20 6.21
N SER A 40 -27.83 -3.49 7.33
CA SER A 40 -28.96 -2.89 8.09
C SER A 40 -29.75 -1.92 7.24
N LEU A 41 -29.07 -1.04 6.49
CA LEU A 41 -29.71 -0.12 5.56
C LEU A 41 -30.44 -0.87 4.43
N GLY A 42 -29.82 -1.92 3.87
CA GLY A 42 -30.45 -2.74 2.83
C GLY A 42 -31.73 -3.40 3.30
N VAL A 43 -31.72 -4.00 4.50
CA VAL A 43 -32.92 -4.59 5.13
C VAL A 43 -34.00 -3.52 5.36
N MET A 44 -33.62 -2.34 5.86
CA MET A 44 -34.56 -1.23 6.05
C MET A 44 -35.21 -0.80 4.72
N LEU A 45 -34.43 -0.68 3.64
CA LEU A 45 -34.93 -0.30 2.32
C LEU A 45 -35.91 -1.34 1.78
N LEU A 46 -35.64 -2.64 1.97
CA LEU A 46 -36.58 -3.70 1.58
C LEU A 46 -37.92 -3.60 2.32
N HIS A 47 -37.89 -3.31 3.63
CA HIS A 47 -39.12 -3.13 4.42
C HIS A 47 -39.95 -1.92 3.98
N LEU A 48 -39.30 -0.90 3.44
CA LEU A 48 -39.95 0.31 2.91
C LEU A 48 -40.44 0.15 1.45
N GLY A 49 -40.49 -1.09 0.93
CA GLY A 49 -40.92 -1.37 -0.43
C GLY A 49 -39.83 -1.21 -1.49
N GLY A 50 -38.57 -1.06 -1.07
CA GLY A 50 -37.42 -1.06 -1.96
C GLY A 50 -37.24 -2.40 -2.65
N THR A 51 -36.61 -2.36 -3.82
CA THR A 51 -36.28 -3.57 -4.59
C THR A 51 -34.98 -4.22 -4.10
N PRO A 52 -34.73 -5.50 -4.41
CA PRO A 52 -33.45 -6.17 -4.10
C PRO A 52 -32.20 -5.41 -4.59
N LEU A 53 -32.32 -4.65 -5.67
CA LEU A 53 -31.24 -3.79 -6.17
C LEU A 53 -30.79 -2.75 -5.14
N HIS A 54 -31.72 -2.16 -4.38
CA HIS A 54 -31.41 -1.19 -3.33
C HIS A 54 -30.60 -1.83 -2.19
N ALA A 55 -30.95 -3.06 -1.80
CA ALA A 55 -30.20 -3.79 -0.78
C ALA A 55 -28.77 -4.12 -1.24
N LEU A 56 -28.59 -4.51 -2.50
CA LEU A 56 -27.26 -4.74 -3.09
C LEU A 56 -26.44 -3.45 -3.13
N LEU A 57 -27.04 -2.32 -3.51
CA LEU A 57 -26.37 -1.02 -3.52
C LEU A 57 -25.98 -0.56 -2.12
N ALA A 58 -26.84 -0.75 -1.12
CA ALA A 58 -26.53 -0.43 0.28
C ALA A 58 -25.36 -1.27 0.82
N LEU A 59 -25.33 -2.57 0.50
CA LEU A 59 -24.21 -3.44 0.87
C LEU A 59 -22.92 -3.03 0.16
N ALA A 60 -22.98 -2.74 -1.14
CA ALA A 60 -21.84 -2.28 -1.93
C ALA A 60 -21.30 -0.94 -1.40
N ALA A 61 -22.18 -0.02 -1.03
CA ALA A 61 -21.81 1.25 -0.41
C ALA A 61 -21.12 1.05 0.95
N GLY A 62 -21.64 0.15 1.79
CA GLY A 62 -21.02 -0.21 3.07
C GLY A 62 -19.62 -0.82 2.90
N GLY A 63 -19.46 -1.75 1.95
CA GLY A 63 -18.16 -2.31 1.59
C GLY A 63 -17.22 -1.27 0.98
N GLY A 64 -17.72 -0.38 0.12
CA GLY A 64 -16.96 0.72 -0.46
C GLY A 64 -16.45 1.70 0.59
N ALA A 65 -17.28 2.04 1.59
CA ALA A 65 -16.86 2.88 2.72
C ALA A 65 -15.77 2.20 3.56
N ALA A 66 -15.90 0.89 3.84
CA ALA A 66 -14.87 0.13 4.55
C ALA A 66 -13.54 0.08 3.77
N LEU A 67 -13.60 -0.11 2.45
CA LEU A 67 -12.43 -0.05 1.57
C LEU A 67 -11.76 1.33 1.61
N TRP A 68 -12.56 2.40 1.56
CA TRP A 68 -12.06 3.77 1.60
C TRP A 68 -11.41 4.14 2.94
N LEU A 69 -11.92 3.61 4.05
CA LEU A 69 -11.36 3.82 5.39
C LEU A 69 -10.16 2.92 5.72
N SER A 70 -10.03 1.78 5.06
CA SER A 70 -8.97 0.79 5.34
C SER A 70 -7.53 1.37 5.30
N PRO A 71 -7.16 2.24 4.34
CA PRO A 71 -5.86 2.89 4.33
C PRO A 71 -5.56 3.71 5.58
N ALA A 72 -6.56 4.40 6.14
CA ALA A 72 -6.38 5.24 7.34
C ALA A 72 -5.95 4.42 8.56
N VAL A 73 -6.35 3.15 8.63
CA VAL A 73 -5.95 2.22 9.69
C VAL A 73 -4.59 1.57 9.40
N ARG A 74 -4.35 1.16 8.14
CA ARG A 74 -3.14 0.40 7.76
C ARG A 74 -1.89 1.28 7.67
N TYR A 75 -2.04 2.48 7.12
CA TYR A 75 -0.91 3.35 6.78
C TYR A 75 -0.07 3.80 7.99
N PRO A 76 -0.67 4.18 9.14
CA PRO A 76 0.10 4.56 10.33
C PRO A 76 1.00 3.42 10.82
N TYR A 77 0.46 2.20 10.92
CA TYR A 77 1.23 1.02 11.33
C TYR A 77 2.36 0.72 10.33
N GLN A 78 2.06 0.69 9.03
CA GLN A 78 3.07 0.41 8.00
C GLN A 78 4.22 1.43 8.03
N ARG A 79 3.90 2.72 8.14
CA ARG A 79 4.90 3.80 8.22
C ARG A 79 5.78 3.64 9.44
N ARG A 80 5.20 3.29 10.59
CA ARG A 80 5.94 3.11 11.85
C ARG A 80 6.80 1.86 11.81
N PHE A 81 6.28 0.74 11.31
CA PHE A 81 7.03 -0.49 11.08
C PHE A 81 8.26 -0.25 10.18
N LYS A 82 8.08 0.41 9.05
CA LYS A 82 9.19 0.75 8.13
C LYS A 82 10.24 1.63 8.83
N ARG A 83 9.81 2.65 9.58
CA ARG A 83 10.71 3.59 10.25
C ARG A 83 11.43 3.00 11.47
N GLU A 84 10.74 2.21 12.28
CA GLU A 84 11.27 1.74 13.57
C GLU A 84 11.97 0.39 13.52
N LEU A 85 11.68 -0.42 12.49
CA LEU A 85 12.26 -1.74 12.30
C LEU A 85 13.09 -1.82 11.02
N VAL A 86 12.50 -1.59 9.86
CA VAL A 86 13.18 -1.82 8.56
C VAL A 86 14.38 -0.88 8.39
N LYS A 87 14.18 0.42 8.66
CA LYS A 87 15.25 1.41 8.57
C LYS A 87 16.48 1.05 9.42
N PRO A 88 16.36 0.88 10.75
CA PRO A 88 17.52 0.55 11.57
C PRO A 88 18.09 -0.86 11.30
N LEU A 89 17.31 -1.80 10.76
CA LEU A 89 17.85 -3.08 10.30
C LEU A 89 18.77 -2.89 9.09
N LEU A 90 18.33 -2.16 8.07
CA LEU A 90 19.11 -1.90 6.87
C LEU A 90 20.37 -1.08 7.20
N GLU A 91 20.21 0.04 7.89
CA GLU A 91 21.33 0.91 8.29
C GLU A 91 22.28 0.22 9.29
N GLY A 92 21.81 -0.76 10.06
CA GLY A 92 22.63 -1.54 10.99
C GLY A 92 23.35 -2.73 10.35
N GLN A 93 22.91 -3.17 9.18
CA GLN A 93 23.51 -4.28 8.43
C GLN A 93 24.49 -3.79 7.36
N PHE A 94 24.25 -2.60 6.79
CA PHE A 94 25.05 -2.03 5.71
C PHE A 94 25.54 -0.63 6.08
N GLU A 95 26.86 -0.43 6.07
CA GLU A 95 27.52 0.77 6.59
C GLU A 95 27.25 2.04 5.77
N ASN A 96 27.01 1.89 4.47
CA ASN A 96 26.84 3.00 3.53
C ASN A 96 25.49 2.95 2.81
N VAL A 97 24.44 2.51 3.49
CA VAL A 97 23.09 2.42 2.93
C VAL A 97 22.13 3.30 3.71
N ALA A 98 21.38 4.14 2.99
CA ALA A 98 20.29 4.94 3.50
C ALA A 98 18.96 4.37 3.03
N TYR A 99 17.97 4.34 3.92
CA TYR A 99 16.61 3.91 3.59
C TYR A 99 15.59 5.03 3.86
N ALA A 100 14.78 5.30 2.84
CA ALA A 100 13.70 6.28 2.83
C ALA A 100 12.36 5.56 2.60
N PRO A 101 11.56 5.30 3.65
CA PRO A 101 10.29 4.57 3.55
C PRO A 101 9.28 5.14 2.55
N LEU A 102 9.28 6.46 2.41
CA LEU A 102 8.40 7.21 1.51
C LEU A 102 9.13 7.69 0.25
N GLY A 103 10.40 7.35 0.11
CA GLY A 103 11.17 7.64 -1.09
C GLY A 103 10.85 6.62 -2.18
N SER A 104 11.05 7.04 -3.43
CA SER A 104 10.94 6.20 -4.62
C SER A 104 12.02 6.59 -5.62
N VAL A 105 12.38 5.66 -6.51
CA VAL A 105 13.03 6.03 -7.78
C VAL A 105 12.10 6.92 -8.59
N GLY A 106 12.67 7.85 -9.35
CA GLY A 106 11.88 8.76 -10.19
C GLY A 106 11.30 8.03 -11.42
N PRO A 107 10.14 8.45 -11.97
CA PRO A 107 9.61 7.86 -13.20
C PRO A 107 10.60 7.87 -14.37
N LEU A 108 11.37 8.96 -14.51
CA LEU A 108 12.42 9.10 -15.52
C LEU A 108 13.57 8.10 -15.33
N GLU A 109 13.91 7.75 -14.09
CA GLU A 109 14.95 6.76 -13.80
C GLU A 109 14.49 5.35 -14.19
N VAL A 110 13.20 5.06 -13.97
CA VAL A 110 12.62 3.78 -14.39
C VAL A 110 12.50 3.71 -15.92
N GLU A 111 12.16 4.82 -16.58
CA GLU A 111 12.15 4.92 -18.04
C GLU A 111 13.54 4.65 -18.63
N ALA A 112 14.57 5.27 -18.05
CA ALA A 112 15.96 5.07 -18.46
C ALA A 112 16.48 3.65 -18.21
N SER A 113 15.86 2.87 -17.31
CA SER A 113 16.30 1.52 -16.97
C SER A 113 16.10 0.51 -18.10
N LEU A 114 15.28 0.83 -19.12
CA LEU A 114 14.88 -0.07 -20.21
C LEU A 114 14.27 -1.41 -19.74
N LEU A 115 13.95 -1.55 -18.44
CA LEU A 115 13.35 -2.75 -17.86
C LEU A 115 11.92 -2.98 -18.35
N PHE A 116 11.27 -1.93 -18.86
CA PHE A 116 9.93 -2.00 -19.42
C PHE A 116 9.98 -1.53 -20.87
N GLU A 117 9.69 -2.43 -21.80
CA GLU A 117 9.74 -2.17 -23.25
C GLU A 117 8.70 -1.15 -23.72
N SER A 118 7.72 -0.81 -22.87
CA SER A 118 6.61 0.09 -23.21
C SER A 118 6.42 1.17 -22.15
N PHE A 119 7.04 2.34 -22.38
CA PHE A 119 6.87 3.56 -21.58
C PHE A 119 5.96 4.59 -22.27
N PRO A 120 5.28 5.50 -21.54
CA PRO A 120 5.22 5.63 -20.09
C PRO A 120 4.01 4.95 -19.42
N PRO A 121 4.13 4.49 -18.16
CA PRO A 121 3.01 3.97 -17.40
C PRO A 121 2.04 5.08 -16.98
N GLU A 122 0.73 4.85 -17.11
CA GLU A 122 -0.30 5.82 -16.70
C GLU A 122 -0.37 6.00 -15.17
N ALA A 123 -0.01 4.95 -14.42
CA ALA A 123 0.06 4.98 -12.96
C ALA A 123 1.45 4.49 -12.51
N PHE A 124 2.17 5.38 -11.83
CA PHE A 124 3.44 5.12 -11.18
C PHE A 124 3.28 5.33 -9.67
N GLN A 125 3.53 4.28 -8.90
CA GLN A 125 3.60 4.37 -7.45
C GLN A 125 4.84 3.63 -6.98
N GLY A 126 5.76 4.34 -6.34
CA GLY A 126 6.93 3.72 -5.72
C GLY A 126 7.01 4.00 -4.23
N GLU A 127 7.67 3.08 -3.54
CA GLU A 127 7.95 3.13 -2.11
C GLU A 127 9.31 2.46 -1.81
N ASP A 128 9.75 2.58 -0.57
CA ASP A 128 10.92 1.86 -0.05
C ASP A 128 12.23 2.10 -0.81
N LEU A 129 12.57 3.37 -1.06
CA LEU A 129 13.85 3.73 -1.64
C LEU A 129 15.02 3.40 -0.71
N VAL A 130 15.96 2.63 -1.22
CA VAL A 130 17.24 2.34 -0.61
C VAL A 130 18.35 2.80 -1.56
N THR A 131 19.28 3.59 -1.04
CA THR A 131 20.42 4.11 -1.79
C THR A 131 21.71 3.91 -0.99
N GLY A 132 22.81 3.57 -1.65
CA GLY A 132 24.05 3.40 -0.93
C GLY A 132 25.15 2.70 -1.71
N TRP A 133 26.10 2.14 -0.97
CA TRP A 133 27.21 1.36 -1.49
C TRP A 133 27.31 0.00 -0.82
N VAL A 134 27.47 -1.04 -1.61
CA VAL A 134 27.69 -2.42 -1.15
C VAL A 134 28.91 -2.97 -1.87
N GLN A 135 29.96 -3.32 -1.13
CA GLN A 135 31.20 -3.89 -1.69
C GLN A 135 31.81 -3.06 -2.84
N GLY A 136 31.76 -1.73 -2.74
CA GLY A 136 32.27 -0.83 -3.78
C GLY A 136 31.33 -0.58 -4.97
N VAL A 137 30.13 -1.16 -4.95
CA VAL A 137 29.10 -0.95 -5.99
C VAL A 137 28.03 -0.01 -5.46
N SER A 138 27.73 1.06 -6.21
CA SER A 138 26.60 1.94 -5.93
C SER A 138 25.29 1.21 -6.21
N VAL A 139 24.40 1.18 -5.22
CA VAL A 139 23.08 0.55 -5.32
C VAL A 139 21.98 1.56 -5.09
N LYS A 140 20.94 1.48 -5.91
CA LYS A 140 19.70 2.24 -5.77
C LYS A 140 18.54 1.32 -6.13
N PHE A 141 17.70 0.99 -5.17
CA PHE A 141 16.53 0.15 -5.39
C PHE A 141 15.30 0.73 -4.69
N SER A 142 14.12 0.45 -5.25
CA SER A 142 12.83 0.88 -4.72
C SER A 142 11.77 -0.10 -5.19
N GLU A 143 10.75 -0.36 -4.37
CA GLU A 143 9.57 -1.08 -4.82
C GLU A 143 8.78 -0.15 -5.74
N VAL A 144 8.53 -0.58 -6.97
CA VAL A 144 7.76 0.18 -7.95
C VAL A 144 6.58 -0.66 -8.41
N ARG A 145 5.38 -0.09 -8.34
CA ARG A 145 4.15 -0.66 -8.89
C ARG A 145 3.75 0.11 -10.14
N ILE A 146 3.53 -0.63 -11.21
CA ILE A 146 3.17 -0.10 -12.53
C ILE A 146 1.78 -0.61 -12.89
N GLY A 147 0.86 0.32 -13.19
CA GLY A 147 -0.50 -0.02 -13.64
C GLY A 147 -0.56 -0.43 -15.13
N PRO A 148 -1.58 -1.21 -15.54
CA PRO A 148 -1.78 -1.56 -16.95
C PRO A 148 -2.13 -0.32 -17.78
N ARG A 149 -1.61 -0.25 -19.02
CA ARG A 149 -1.97 0.79 -19.98
C ARG A 149 -3.41 0.57 -20.48
N ILE A 150 -4.26 1.58 -20.43
CA ILE A 150 -5.52 1.54 -21.17
C ILE A 150 -5.15 1.70 -22.63
N ARG A 151 -5.11 0.60 -23.39
CA ARG A 151 -5.01 0.68 -24.85
C ARG A 151 -6.23 1.45 -25.34
N GLU A 152 -6.07 2.74 -25.62
CA GLU A 152 -6.99 3.45 -26.50
C GLU A 152 -7.02 2.68 -27.81
N LYS A 153 -8.06 1.86 -28.00
CA LYS A 153 -8.49 1.48 -29.33
C LYS A 153 -8.93 2.77 -30.00
N ARG A 154 -7.99 3.52 -30.58
CA ARG A 154 -8.27 4.35 -31.76
C ARG A 154 -8.80 3.39 -32.81
N ARG A 155 -10.11 3.14 -32.78
CA ARG A 155 -10.85 2.73 -33.96
C ARG A 155 -10.58 3.85 -34.95
N LEU A 156 -9.64 3.61 -35.86
CA LEU A 156 -9.59 4.31 -37.12
C LEU A 156 -11.03 4.38 -37.62
N GLY A 157 -11.60 5.57 -37.60
CA GLY A 157 -12.70 5.93 -38.47
C GLY A 157 -12.20 5.86 -39.90
N ARG A 158 -12.01 4.63 -40.40
CA ARG A 158 -12.18 4.29 -41.81
C ARG A 158 -13.68 4.43 -42.10
N ARG A 159 -14.10 5.64 -42.38
CA ARG A 159 -15.22 5.95 -43.28
C ARG A 159 -14.66 7.09 -44.13
N ARG A 160 -14.01 6.76 -45.25
CA ARG A 160 -14.65 6.67 -46.58
C ARG A 160 -15.46 7.91 -46.87
#